data_AF-A0A957V838-F1
#
_entry.id   AF-A0A957V838-F1
#
_cell.length_a   1.000
_cell.length_b   1.000
_cell.length_c   1.000
_cell.angle_alpha   90.00
_cell.angle_beta   90.00
_cell.angle_gamma   90.00
#
_symmetry.space_group_name_H-M   'P 1'
#
loop_
_entity.id
_entity.type
_entity.pdbx_description
1 polymer ?
#
loop_
_entity_poly.entity_id
_entity_poly.type
_entity_poly.pdbx_seq_one_letter_code
_entity_poly.pdbx_strand_id
1 'polypeptide(L)' 'MDWLNLIIIPTIRSLVLIVVLLTGFAYLTWYEHKLLARFNVRIGPNRAGPRRLLQPIADT' A
#
# COMPACT_ATOMS: atom_id res chain seq x y z
N MET A 1 -15.78 10.00 -31.95
CA MET A 1 -15.56 10.65 -30.63
C MET A 1 -14.53 9.82 -29.86
N ASP A 2 -13.37 9.60 -30.49
CA ASP A 2 -12.44 8.53 -30.10
C ASP A 2 -11.33 9.04 -29.18
N TRP A 3 -11.11 10.36 -29.17
CA TRP A 3 -10.14 11.04 -28.31
C TRP A 3 -10.45 10.89 -26.81
N LEU A 4 -11.73 10.81 -26.43
CA LEU A 4 -12.13 10.53 -25.04
C LEU A 4 -11.70 9.12 -24.61
N ASN A 5 -11.87 8.13 -25.49
CA ASN A 5 -11.49 6.74 -25.21
C ASN A 5 -9.97 6.51 -25.26
N LEU A 6 -9.27 7.24 -26.14
CA LEU A 6 -7.82 7.11 -26.32
C LEU A 6 -6.99 7.86 -25.28
N ILE A 7 -7.54 8.90 -24.64
CA ILE A 7 -6.79 9.74 -23.71
C ILE A 7 -7.34 9.65 -22.30
N ILE A 8 -8.63 9.91 -22.10
CA ILE A 8 -9.20 10.05 -20.75
C ILE A 8 -9.25 8.70 -20.01
N ILE A 9 -9.75 7.66 -20.67
CA ILE A 9 -9.86 6.32 -20.09
C ILE A 9 -8.49 5.75 -19.67
N PRO A 10 -7.44 5.74 -20.52
CA PRO A 10 -6.14 5.20 -20.13
C PRO A 10 -5.44 6.05 -19.06
N THR A 11 -5.58 7.38 -19.07
CA THR A 11 -5.01 8.24 -18.03
C THR A 11 -5.64 7.98 -16.66
N ILE A 12 -6.96 7.82 -16.58
CA ILE A 12 -7.62 7.46 -15.32
C ILE A 12 -7.18 6.08 -14.86
N ARG A 13 -7.11 5.10 -15.77
CA ARG A 13 -6.65 3.74 -15.44
C ARG A 13 -5.22 3.71 -14.93
N SER A 14 -4.30 4.44 -15.55
CA SER A 14 -2.91 4.51 -15.10
C SER A 14 -2.79 5.17 -13.73
N LEU A 15 -3.53 6.25 -13.47
CA LEU A 15 -3.56 6.91 -12.16
C LEU A 15 -4.07 5.97 -11.06
N VAL A 16 -5.16 5.24 -11.31
CA VAL A 16 -5.69 4.25 -10.36
C VAL A 16 -4.68 3.14 -10.11
N LEU A 17 -4.02 2.63 -11.16
CA LEU A 17 -2.97 1.61 -11.04
C LEU A 17 -1.82 2.07 -10.14
N ILE A 18 -1.37 3.32 -10.31
CA ILE A 18 -0.30 3.90 -9.49
C ILE A 18 -0.71 3.94 -8.02
N VAL A 19 -1.92 4.44 -7.71
CA VAL A 19 -2.42 4.52 -6.33
C VAL A 19 -2.53 3.13 -5.71
N VAL A 20 -3.03 2.15 -6.45
CA VAL A 20 -3.14 0.76 -5.98
C VAL A 20 -1.77 0.14 -5.75
N LEU A 21 -0.81 0.35 -6.64
CA LEU A 21 0.55 -0.17 -6.48
C LEU A 21 1.24 0.43 -5.24
N LEU A 22 1.17 1.75 -5.07
CA LEU A 22 1.78 2.43 -3.93
C LEU A 22 1.18 1.97 -2.60
N THR A 23 -0.15 1.91 -2.54
CA THR A 23 -0.87 1.42 -1.35
C THR A 23 -0.55 -0.05 -1.09
N GLY A 24 -0.53 -0.89 -2.13
CA GLY A 24 -0.20 -2.31 -2.02
C GLY A 24 1.22 -2.54 -1.54
N PHE A 25 2.19 -1.78 -2.07
CA PHE A 25 3.59 -1.85 -1.64
C PHE A 25 3.75 -1.46 -0.17
N ALA A 26 3.10 -0.37 0.26
CA ALA A 26 3.12 0.05 1.66
C ALA A 26 2.59 -1.05 2.60
N TYR A 27 1.48 -1.71 2.25
CA TYR A 27 0.95 -2.84 3.03
C TYR A 27 1.84 -4.08 3.00
N LEU A 28 2.50 -4.36 1.87
CA LEU A 28 3.45 -5.47 1.74
C LEU A 28 4.64 -5.27 2.67
N THR A 29 5.24 -4.07 2.67
CA THR A 29 6.36 -3.71 3.56
C THR A 29 5.96 -3.87 5.02
N TRP A 30 4.77 -3.39 5.41
CA TRP A 30 4.27 -3.61 6.77
C TRP A 30 4.14 -5.09 7.15
N TYR A 31 3.62 -5.89 6.22
CA TYR A 31 3.48 -7.33 6.42
C TYR A 31 4.84 -8.03 6.60
N GLU A 32 5.82 -7.66 5.77
CA GLU A 32 7.18 -8.19 5.84
C GLU A 32 7.83 -7.91 7.21
N HIS A 33 7.74 -6.68 7.71
CA HIS A 33 8.26 -6.33 9.05
C HIS A 33 7.58 -7.14 10.16
N LYS A 34 6.28 -7.37 10.03
CA LYS A 34 5.51 -8.18 10.97
C LYS A 34 5.90 -9.66 10.91
N LEU A 35 6.18 -10.17 9.71
CA LEU A 35 6.63 -11.54 9.48
C LEU A 35 8.04 -11.76 10.05
N LEU A 36 8.98 -10.86 9.76
CA LEU A 36 10.34 -10.87 10.31
C LEU A 36 10.34 -10.81 11.83
N ALA A 37 9.47 -10.01 12.44
CA ALA A 37 9.33 -9.98 13.89
C ALA A 37 8.84 -11.32 14.46
N ARG A 38 7.90 -12.00 13.78
CA ARG A 38 7.43 -13.33 14.17
C ARG A 38 8.54 -14.39 14.09
N PHE A 39 9.37 -14.37 13.06
CA PHE A 39 10.52 -15.27 12.96
C PHE A 39 11.52 -15.08 14.09
N ASN A 40 11.69 -13.86 14.57
CA ASN A 40 12.61 -13.52 15.66
C ASN A 40 11.96 -13.60 17.06
N VAL A 41 10.75 -14.18 17.18
CA VAL A 41 9.99 -14.28 18.45
C VAL A 41 9.91 -12.92 19.18
N ARG A 42 9.80 -11.82 18.41
CA ARG A 42 9.65 -10.47 18.94
C ARG A 42 8.38 -9.82 18.42
N ILE A 43 7.88 -8.85 19.17
CA ILE A 43 6.67 -8.12 18.76
C ILE A 43 7.04 -7.16 17.62
N GLY A 44 6.43 -7.38 16.46
CA GLY A 44 6.51 -6.47 15.31
C GLY A 44 5.74 -5.17 15.55
N PRO A 45 5.80 -4.23 14.60
CA PRO A 45 5.28 -2.87 14.80
C PRO A 45 3.82 -2.87 15.34
N ASN A 46 3.58 -2.10 16.41
CA ASN A 46 2.31 -2.02 17.15
C ASN A 46 1.92 -0.58 17.53
N ARG A 47 2.48 0.44 16.87
CA ARG A 47 2.35 1.83 17.34
C ARG A 47 1.23 2.65 16.67
N ALA A 48 0.94 2.42 15.39
CA ALA A 48 -0.06 3.22 14.67
C ALA A 48 -1.35 2.47 14.28
N GLY A 49 -2.50 3.03 14.67
CA GLY A 49 -3.86 2.68 14.22
C GLY A 49 -4.56 1.49 14.88
N PRO A 50 -5.91 1.43 14.85
CA PRO A 50 -6.68 0.26 15.27
C PRO A 50 -6.34 -0.93 14.36
N ARG A 51 -6.10 -2.11 14.97
CA ARG A 51 -5.56 -3.30 14.29
C ARG A 51 -4.19 -3.15 13.63
N ARG A 52 -3.42 -2.08 13.92
CA ARG A 52 -2.06 -1.84 13.41
C ARG A 52 -1.96 -1.58 11.90
N LEU A 53 -3.10 -1.40 11.21
CA LEU A 53 -3.18 -1.27 9.75
C LEU A 53 -2.79 0.11 9.22
N LEU A 54 -2.68 1.12 10.10
CA LEU A 54 -2.26 2.46 9.72
C LEU A 54 -0.75 2.67 9.83
N GLN A 55 0.01 1.65 10.24
CA GLN A 55 1.47 1.73 10.32
C GLN A 55 2.15 2.13 9.00
N PRO A 56 1.78 1.58 7.82
CA PRO A 56 2.39 2.03 6.57
C PRO A 56 2.14 3.51 6.21
N ILE A 57 1.06 4.10 6.72
CA ILE A 57 0.72 5.52 6.52
C ILE A 57 1.40 6.40 7.59
N ALA A 58 1.71 5.82 8.75
CA ALA A 58 2.43 6.52 9.82
C ALA A 58 3.95 6.47 9.65
N ASP A 59 4.46 5.50 8.88
CA ASP A 59 5.88 5.34 8.56
C ASP A 59 6.30 6.13 7.29
N THR A 60 5.35 6.73 6.57
CA THR A 60 5.58 7.80 5.57
C THR A 60 5.57 9.17 6.23
#